data_AF-A0A562T7J9-F1
#
_entry.id   AF-A0A562T7J9-F1
#
_cell.length_a   1.000
_cell.length_b   1.000
_cell.length_c   1.000
_cell.angle_alpha   90.00
_cell.angle_beta   90.00
_cell.angle_gamma   90.00
#
_symmetry.space_group_name_H-M   'P 1'
#
loop_
_entity.id
_entity.type
_entity.pdbx_description
1 polymer ?
#
loop_
_entity_poly.entity_id
_entity_poly.type
_entity_poly.pdbx_seq_one_letter_code
_entity_poly.pdbx_strand_id
1 'polypeptide(L)'
;MTRCITILLLLSLPGAALSQAREYSFKVEELLDGGRTKAAANITLLFNGSRQTANGQGMIFVTVDNQDHPPFTISPVDGREYTIVGNEVIYLPPDPAATTTVTIVRPGLKEKAALQELYLLYRKLEIDRKQVDSIRDVNQSLYEKKLLLQDSILKAVTRHYKISEADLRTATELLEGRDKYFTLVSQSIEGYLNEAKDIKDAFHHLVTFSFKNPKSFKLLDSTMQVYNKYYNELNNNNAEYERAIGNYWKSRELSMGFHNLVDFAINNVHRASILPLNTTVIHKLNEYLNESSGRRKKTLRKELTATLEPIIPMLDNNLDILDVKVKAYIGRLQLLKKDMYAE
;
A
#
# COMPACT_ATOMS: atom_id res chain seq x y z
N MET A 1 94.78 -19.80 48.15
CA MET A 1 93.54 -19.33 48.83
C MET A 1 93.10 -18.05 48.17
N THR A 2 92.15 -18.11 47.23
CA THR A 2 91.45 -16.92 46.71
C THR A 2 90.10 -17.38 46.20
N ARG A 3 89.02 -17.05 46.92
CA ARG A 3 87.63 -17.28 46.48
C ARG A 3 87.05 -15.95 46.05
N CYS A 4 86.75 -15.80 44.76
CA CYS A 4 85.91 -14.74 44.23
C CYS A 4 84.45 -15.09 44.48
N ILE A 5 83.72 -14.19 45.13
CA ILE A 5 82.26 -14.24 45.30
C ILE A 5 81.66 -13.29 44.25
N THR A 6 80.94 -13.85 43.28
CA THR A 6 80.15 -13.09 42.30
C THR A 6 78.73 -12.96 42.87
N ILE A 7 78.33 -11.73 43.22
CA ILE A 7 76.97 -11.40 43.64
C ILE A 7 76.16 -11.07 42.37
N LEU A 8 75.13 -11.87 42.08
CA LEU A 8 74.16 -11.65 41.01
C LEU A 8 73.00 -10.81 41.58
N LEU A 9 72.86 -9.56 41.13
CA LEU A 9 71.72 -8.70 41.46
C LEU A 9 70.56 -9.02 40.50
N LEU A 10 69.51 -9.67 41.01
CA LEU A 10 68.24 -9.86 40.30
C LEU A 10 67.38 -8.59 40.50
N LEU A 11 67.28 -7.77 39.45
CA LEU A 11 66.32 -6.66 39.35
C LEU A 11 64.95 -7.22 38.96
N SER A 12 64.01 -7.21 39.91
CA SER A 12 62.59 -7.46 39.68
C SER A 12 61.95 -6.24 39.01
N LEU A 13 61.64 -6.33 37.73
CA LEU A 13 60.77 -5.38 37.04
C LEU A 13 59.30 -5.65 37.45
N PRO A 14 58.51 -4.62 37.81
CA PRO A 14 57.09 -4.79 38.06
C PRO A 14 56.37 -5.11 36.74
N GLY A 15 55.60 -6.19 36.74
CA GLY A 15 54.76 -6.58 35.61
C GLY A 15 53.73 -5.50 35.33
N ALA A 16 53.87 -4.81 34.20
CA ALA A 16 52.80 -3.99 33.65
C ALA A 16 51.63 -4.92 33.32
N ALA A 17 50.55 -4.81 34.10
CA ALA A 17 49.26 -5.36 33.72
C ALA A 17 48.84 -4.64 32.43
N LEU A 18 49.10 -5.25 31.28
CA LEU A 18 48.61 -4.77 29.99
C LEU A 18 47.08 -4.76 30.07
N SER A 19 46.49 -3.57 30.05
CA SER A 19 45.07 -3.40 29.73
C SER A 19 44.82 -4.08 28.39
N GLN A 20 44.17 -5.24 28.41
CA GLN A 20 43.79 -5.93 27.19
C GLN A 20 42.56 -5.23 26.64
N ALA A 21 42.78 -4.26 25.75
CA ALA A 21 41.72 -3.68 24.96
C ALA A 21 41.00 -4.80 24.18
N ARG A 22 39.67 -4.81 24.19
CA ARG A 22 38.84 -5.79 23.48
C ARG A 22 38.09 -5.10 22.36
N GLU A 23 38.10 -5.71 21.18
CA GLU A 23 37.31 -5.25 20.04
C GLU A 23 35.96 -5.94 20.02
N TYR A 24 34.88 -5.15 19.90
CA TYR A 24 33.52 -5.62 19.77
C TYR A 24 32.96 -5.30 18.39
N SER A 25 32.17 -6.23 17.85
CA SER A 25 31.54 -6.08 16.54
C SER A 25 30.04 -5.77 16.64
N PHE A 26 29.60 -4.79 15.88
CA PHE A 26 28.21 -4.40 15.76
C PHE A 26 27.76 -4.51 14.30
N LYS A 27 26.65 -5.21 14.06
CA LYS A 27 26.03 -5.29 12.74
C LYS A 27 24.88 -4.31 12.66
N VAL A 28 25.03 -3.28 11.85
CA VAL A 28 23.97 -2.30 11.58
C VAL A 28 23.10 -2.83 10.45
N GLU A 29 21.80 -2.95 10.73
CA GLU A 29 20.82 -3.38 9.74
C GLU A 29 19.72 -2.33 9.56
N GLU A 30 19.38 -2.05 8.30
CA GLU A 30 18.23 -1.24 7.92
C GLU A 30 16.99 -2.11 7.93
N LEU A 31 16.03 -1.75 8.77
CA LEU A 31 14.69 -2.30 8.77
C LEU A 31 13.96 -1.84 7.51
N LEU A 32 13.58 -2.81 6.71
CA LEU A 32 12.83 -2.66 5.48
C LEU A 32 11.35 -2.89 5.73
N ASP A 33 10.58 -2.63 4.67
CA ASP A 33 9.21 -3.10 4.57
C ASP A 33 9.14 -4.64 4.70
N GLY A 34 8.14 -5.10 5.45
CA GLY A 34 7.88 -6.51 5.74
C GLY A 34 8.60 -7.04 6.98
N GLY A 35 9.19 -6.17 7.81
CA GLY A 35 9.95 -6.58 9.00
C GLY A 35 11.30 -7.25 8.68
N ARG A 36 11.70 -7.26 7.41
CA ARG A 36 13.00 -7.75 6.96
C ARG A 36 14.07 -6.74 7.31
N THR A 37 15.29 -7.22 7.49
CA THR A 37 16.45 -6.37 7.66
C THR A 37 17.45 -6.61 6.54
N LYS A 38 18.19 -5.58 6.15
CA LYS A 38 19.37 -5.70 5.28
C LYS A 38 20.54 -4.98 5.92
N ALA A 39 21.77 -5.37 5.59
CA ALA A 39 22.95 -4.65 6.05
C ALA A 39 22.91 -3.16 5.65
N ALA A 40 23.16 -2.27 6.60
CA ALA A 40 23.16 -0.83 6.38
C ALA A 40 24.60 -0.34 6.16
N ALA A 41 25.05 -0.41 4.91
CA ALA A 41 26.40 0.01 4.54
C ALA A 41 26.59 1.54 4.64
N ASN A 42 27.79 1.96 5.05
CA ASN A 42 28.23 3.36 5.09
C ASN A 42 27.39 4.30 5.98
N ILE A 43 26.62 3.74 6.91
CA ILE A 43 25.88 4.53 7.91
C ILE A 43 26.83 4.94 9.03
N THR A 44 26.69 6.19 9.51
CA THR A 44 27.48 6.69 10.63
C THR A 44 26.61 6.83 11.89
N LEU A 45 27.02 6.21 12.98
CA LEU A 45 26.36 6.31 14.28
C LEU A 45 27.31 6.92 15.30
N LEU A 46 26.76 7.46 16.38
CA LEU A 46 27.50 7.88 17.55
C LEU A 46 27.48 6.74 18.57
N PHE A 47 28.64 6.21 18.93
CA PHE A 47 28.82 5.26 20.04
C PHE A 47 29.45 6.03 21.19
N ASN A 48 28.70 6.26 22.27
CA ASN A 48 29.10 7.12 23.39
C ASN A 48 29.59 8.51 22.92
N GLY A 49 28.90 9.09 21.92
CA GLY A 49 29.26 10.38 21.33
C GLY A 49 30.39 10.33 20.28
N SER A 50 31.07 9.19 20.11
CA SER A 50 32.14 9.03 19.10
C SER A 50 31.57 8.53 17.77
N ARG A 51 31.93 9.17 16.66
CA ARG A 51 31.46 8.77 15.32
C ARG A 51 32.09 7.45 14.87
N GLN A 52 31.25 6.51 14.46
CA GLN A 52 31.62 5.21 13.91
C GLN A 52 30.85 4.97 12.62
N THR A 53 31.54 4.60 11.55
CA THR A 53 30.94 4.37 10.24
C THR A 53 30.96 2.88 9.91
N ALA A 54 29.79 2.34 9.56
CA ALA A 54 29.64 0.96 9.15
C ALA A 54 30.32 0.72 7.80
N ASN A 55 31.02 -0.41 7.67
CA ASN A 55 31.66 -0.80 6.41
C ASN A 55 30.63 -1.25 5.35
N GLY A 56 31.10 -1.74 4.19
CA GLY A 56 30.23 -2.22 3.10
C GLY A 56 29.31 -3.39 3.47
N GLN A 57 29.59 -4.10 4.57
CA GLN A 57 28.76 -5.19 5.09
C GLN A 57 27.88 -4.75 6.27
N GLY A 58 27.85 -3.46 6.59
CA GLY A 58 27.11 -2.92 7.73
C GLY A 58 27.79 -3.16 9.09
N MET A 59 29.08 -3.50 9.12
CA MET A 59 29.79 -3.78 10.38
C MET A 59 30.50 -2.55 10.94
N ILE A 60 30.41 -2.35 12.25
CA ILE A 60 31.16 -1.38 13.04
C ILE A 60 32.00 -2.14 14.07
N PHE A 61 33.26 -1.76 14.25
CA PHE A 61 34.17 -2.32 15.24
C PHE A 61 34.54 -1.25 16.25
N VAL A 62 34.36 -1.52 17.54
CA VAL A 62 34.67 -0.60 18.62
C VAL A 62 35.62 -1.26 19.59
N THR A 63 36.77 -0.63 19.82
CA THR A 63 37.74 -1.07 20.83
C THR A 63 37.41 -0.45 22.17
N VAL A 64 37.36 -1.27 23.22
CA VAL A 64 36.99 -0.86 24.58
C VAL A 64 38.07 -1.32 25.56
N ASP A 65 38.54 -0.40 26.39
CA ASP A 65 39.49 -0.69 27.46
C ASP A 65 38.80 -1.41 28.63
N ASN A 66 39.51 -2.36 29.25
CA ASN A 66 38.97 -3.33 30.22
C ASN A 66 38.50 -2.75 31.58
N GLN A 67 38.45 -1.43 31.73
CA GLN A 67 38.06 -0.79 32.99
C GLN A 67 36.61 -0.33 32.91
N ASP A 68 35.74 -1.15 33.52
CA ASP A 68 34.28 -1.04 33.52
C ASP A 68 33.69 -1.12 32.10
N HIS A 69 32.65 -1.93 31.91
CA HIS A 69 31.91 -1.98 30.66
C HIS A 69 30.71 -1.04 30.78
N PRO A 70 30.87 0.30 30.62
CA PRO A 70 29.71 1.17 30.62
C PRO A 70 28.83 0.75 29.43
N PRO A 71 27.50 0.80 29.59
CA PRO A 71 26.63 0.53 28.46
C PRO A 71 26.91 1.56 27.36
N PHE A 72 26.92 1.10 26.11
CA PHE A 72 27.06 1.96 24.95
C PHE A 72 25.75 2.67 24.67
N THR A 73 25.76 3.99 24.72
CA THR A 73 24.67 4.79 24.17
C THR A 73 24.94 4.98 22.69
N ILE A 74 24.02 4.48 21.87
CA ILE A 74 24.05 4.61 20.41
C ILE A 74 23.02 5.64 20.01
N SER A 75 23.41 6.59 19.17
CA SER A 75 22.50 7.58 18.60
C SER A 75 22.84 7.86 17.13
N PRO A 76 21.86 8.30 16.31
CA PRO A 76 22.14 8.74 14.95
C PRO A 76 22.97 10.01 14.96
N VAL A 77 23.83 10.20 13.94
CA VAL A 77 24.53 11.48 13.74
C VAL A 77 23.54 12.58 13.36
N ASP A 78 22.57 12.25 12.50
CA ASP A 78 21.41 13.08 12.17
C ASP A 78 20.13 12.26 12.32
N GLY A 79 19.27 12.64 13.26
CA GLY A 79 17.97 12.00 13.49
C GLY A 79 16.98 12.14 12.33
N ARG A 80 17.29 12.95 11.30
CA ARG A 80 16.51 13.07 10.06
C ARG A 80 16.82 11.96 9.05
N GLU A 81 17.98 11.32 9.14
CA GLU A 81 18.38 10.27 8.19
C GLU A 81 17.85 8.90 8.60
N TYR A 82 17.99 8.55 9.88
CA TYR A 82 17.57 7.27 10.45
C TYR A 82 17.33 7.39 11.95
N THR A 83 16.57 6.45 12.48
CA THR A 83 16.37 6.27 13.93
C THR A 83 16.71 4.85 14.31
N ILE A 84 17.27 4.68 15.50
CA ILE A 84 17.56 3.36 16.07
C ILE A 84 16.26 2.77 16.60
N VAL A 85 15.95 1.56 16.15
CA VAL A 85 14.79 0.76 16.57
C VAL A 85 15.24 -0.14 17.71
N GLY A 86 14.48 -0.14 18.82
CA GLY A 86 14.85 -0.87 20.04
C GLY A 86 15.74 -0.08 21.01
N ASN A 87 16.70 -0.76 21.63
CA ASN A 87 17.51 -0.21 22.72
C ASN A 87 18.65 0.65 22.18
N GLU A 88 18.66 1.94 22.54
CA GLU A 88 19.81 2.84 22.32
C GLU A 88 20.94 2.60 23.32
N VAL A 89 20.66 1.85 24.38
CA VAL A 89 21.63 1.50 25.42
C VAL A 89 21.97 0.03 25.25
N ILE A 90 23.20 -0.26 24.80
CA ILE A 90 23.67 -1.60 24.51
C ILE A 90 24.66 -2.05 25.58
N TYR A 91 24.35 -3.19 26.21
CA TYR A 91 25.29 -3.90 27.06
C TYR A 91 26.15 -4.81 26.20
N LEU A 92 27.46 -4.68 26.33
CA LEU A 92 28.39 -5.51 25.59
C LEU A 92 28.25 -6.98 26.02
N PRO A 93 28.25 -7.94 25.07
CA PRO A 93 28.27 -9.34 25.41
C PRO A 93 29.57 -9.71 26.16
N PRO A 94 29.54 -10.71 27.07
CA PRO A 94 30.76 -11.16 27.74
C PRO A 94 31.84 -11.68 26.77
N ASP A 95 31.40 -12.24 25.64
CA ASP A 95 32.24 -12.70 24.54
C ASP A 95 32.38 -11.61 23.47
N PRO A 96 33.58 -11.02 23.27
CA PRO A 96 33.81 -10.00 22.24
C PRO A 96 33.64 -10.52 20.81
N ALA A 97 33.72 -11.84 20.59
CA ALA A 97 33.47 -12.44 19.29
C ALA A 97 31.97 -12.43 18.91
N ALA A 98 31.08 -12.26 19.88
CA ALA A 98 29.65 -12.16 19.61
C ALA A 98 29.31 -10.81 18.94
N THR A 99 28.55 -10.88 17.85
CA THR A 99 28.08 -9.69 17.14
C THR A 99 26.76 -9.19 17.72
N THR A 100 26.70 -7.90 18.01
CA THR A 100 25.45 -7.25 18.44
C THR A 100 24.77 -6.55 17.26
N THR A 101 23.47 -6.81 17.05
CA THR A 101 22.72 -6.18 15.97
C THR A 101 22.15 -4.83 16.42
N VAL A 102 22.37 -3.79 15.62
CA VAL A 102 21.76 -2.47 15.76
C VAL A 102 20.80 -2.27 14.59
N THR A 103 19.51 -2.22 14.87
CA THR A 103 18.49 -2.01 13.84
C THR A 103 18.21 -0.52 13.70
N ILE A 104 18.24 0.00 12.48
CA ILE A 104 17.85 1.37 12.15
C ILE A 104 16.68 1.37 11.19
N VAL A 105 15.91 2.45 11.18
CA VAL A 105 14.79 2.64 10.25
C VAL A 105 14.79 4.07 9.74
N ARG A 106 14.50 4.25 8.45
CA ARG A 106 14.30 5.59 7.88
C ARG A 106 13.02 6.19 8.44
N PRO A 107 12.97 7.51 8.74
CA PRO A 107 11.80 8.13 9.34
C PRO A 107 10.49 7.84 8.61
N GLY A 108 10.47 7.88 7.27
CA GLY A 108 9.25 7.64 6.47
C GLY A 108 8.77 6.18 6.38
N LEU A 109 9.47 5.23 7.03
CA LEU A 109 9.11 3.80 7.03
C LEU A 109 8.67 3.29 8.41
N LYS A 110 8.76 4.11 9.46
CA LYS A 110 8.48 3.71 10.85
C LYS A 110 7.05 3.26 11.08
N GLU A 111 6.10 4.11 10.72
CA GLU A 111 4.68 3.86 10.95
C GLU A 111 4.22 2.63 10.18
N LYS A 112 4.77 2.46 8.98
CA LYS A 112 4.49 1.32 8.10
C LYS A 112 5.01 0.00 8.67
N ALA A 113 6.28 -0.04 9.10
CA ALA A 113 6.86 -1.23 9.72
C ALA A 113 6.13 -1.59 11.02
N ALA A 114 5.77 -0.59 11.82
CA ALA A 114 5.04 -0.80 13.06
C ALA A 114 3.61 -1.33 12.85
N LEU A 115 2.88 -0.83 11.83
CA LEU A 115 1.59 -1.38 11.46
C LEU A 115 1.68 -2.85 11.05
N GLN A 116 2.71 -3.21 10.27
CA GLN A 116 2.90 -4.59 9.85
C GLN A 116 3.17 -5.51 11.04
N GLU A 117 4.06 -5.11 11.95
CA GLU A 117 4.30 -5.88 13.18
C GLU A 117 3.02 -6.02 14.02
N LEU A 118 2.25 -4.92 14.16
CA LEU A 118 0.97 -4.93 14.85
C LEU A 118 0.00 -5.96 14.25
N TYR A 119 -0.15 -6.00 12.92
CA TYR A 119 -1.01 -6.96 12.23
C TYR A 119 -0.52 -8.41 12.36
N LEU A 120 0.80 -8.63 12.25
CA LEU A 120 1.39 -9.97 12.44
C LEU A 120 1.14 -10.48 13.85
N LEU A 121 1.32 -9.64 14.87
CA LEU A 121 1.08 -10.00 16.26
C LEU A 121 -0.40 -10.28 16.53
N TYR A 122 -1.31 -9.43 16.02
CA TYR A 122 -2.75 -9.69 16.13
C TYR A 122 -3.17 -10.99 15.45
N ARG A 123 -2.67 -11.27 14.23
CA ARG A 123 -2.97 -12.52 13.51
C ARG A 123 -2.44 -13.73 14.25
N LYS A 124 -1.18 -13.69 14.72
CA LYS A 124 -0.55 -14.78 15.48
C LYS A 124 -1.32 -15.10 16.76
N LEU A 125 -1.97 -14.11 17.36
CA LEU A 125 -2.71 -14.23 18.61
C LEU A 125 -4.23 -14.35 18.40
N GLU A 126 -4.68 -14.54 17.15
CA GLU A 126 -6.10 -14.69 16.77
C GLU A 126 -6.98 -13.55 17.35
N ILE A 127 -6.45 -12.34 17.26
CA ILE A 127 -7.14 -11.11 17.67
C ILE A 127 -7.73 -10.48 16.41
N ASP A 128 -9.01 -10.73 16.16
CA ASP A 128 -9.78 -9.94 15.21
C ASP A 128 -10.48 -8.80 15.96
N ARG A 129 -10.08 -7.55 15.67
CA ARG A 129 -10.66 -6.35 16.28
C ARG A 129 -12.19 -6.30 16.12
N LYS A 130 -12.73 -6.76 14.98
CA LYS A 130 -14.18 -6.77 14.73
C LYS A 130 -14.92 -7.82 15.57
N GLN A 131 -14.23 -8.88 15.99
CA GLN A 131 -14.78 -9.91 16.86
C GLN A 131 -14.64 -9.58 18.34
N VAL A 132 -13.64 -8.78 18.73
CA VAL A 132 -13.49 -8.40 20.15
C VAL A 132 -14.75 -7.68 20.64
N ASP A 133 -15.29 -6.73 19.87
CA ASP A 133 -16.49 -5.99 20.26
C ASP A 133 -17.75 -6.87 20.30
N SER A 134 -17.86 -7.89 19.44
CA SER A 134 -19.01 -8.80 19.45
C SER A 134 -18.98 -9.79 20.64
N ILE A 135 -17.81 -10.00 21.25
CA ILE A 135 -17.66 -10.85 22.45
C ILE A 135 -18.04 -10.08 23.72
N ARG A 136 -18.04 -8.74 23.69
CA ARG A 136 -18.33 -7.89 24.87
C ARG A 136 -19.63 -8.30 25.56
N ASP A 137 -20.70 -8.47 24.79
CA ASP A 137 -22.03 -8.74 25.32
C ASP A 137 -22.26 -10.25 25.60
N VAL A 138 -21.33 -11.12 25.19
CA VAL A 138 -21.44 -12.59 25.30
C VAL A 138 -20.53 -13.17 26.39
N ASN A 139 -19.32 -12.63 26.54
CA ASN A 139 -18.33 -13.13 27.50
C ASN A 139 -17.37 -12.01 27.93
N GLN A 140 -17.78 -11.26 28.95
CA GLN A 140 -17.06 -10.12 29.50
C GLN A 140 -15.60 -10.44 29.91
N SER A 141 -15.38 -11.60 30.54
CA SER A 141 -14.03 -11.99 30.98
C SER A 141 -13.09 -12.26 29.81
N LEU A 142 -13.59 -12.92 28.75
CA LEU A 142 -12.81 -13.13 27.52
C LEU A 142 -12.54 -11.82 26.79
N TYR A 143 -13.52 -10.90 26.77
CA TYR A 143 -13.37 -9.55 26.23
C TYR A 143 -12.25 -8.77 26.93
N GLU A 144 -12.27 -8.69 28.26
CA GLU A 144 -11.24 -8.01 29.06
C GLU A 144 -9.85 -8.60 28.82
N LYS A 145 -9.75 -9.94 28.76
CA LYS A 145 -8.47 -10.62 28.47
C LYS A 145 -7.94 -10.26 27.08
N LYS A 146 -8.80 -10.21 26.05
CA LYS A 146 -8.42 -9.82 24.69
C LYS A 146 -8.02 -8.34 24.62
N LEU A 147 -8.69 -7.47 25.36
CA LEU A 147 -8.37 -6.03 25.43
C LEU A 147 -6.99 -5.79 26.06
N LEU A 148 -6.69 -6.42 27.19
CA LEU A 148 -5.37 -6.33 27.84
C LEU A 148 -4.24 -6.81 26.92
N LEU A 149 -4.51 -7.86 26.13
CA LEU A 149 -3.55 -8.38 25.17
C LEU A 149 -3.30 -7.38 24.03
N GLN A 150 -4.36 -6.74 23.50
CA GLN A 150 -4.22 -5.67 22.50
C GLN A 150 -3.39 -4.50 23.02
N ASP A 151 -3.70 -4.01 24.22
CA ASP A 151 -2.96 -2.91 24.85
C ASP A 151 -1.48 -3.26 25.05
N SER A 152 -1.19 -4.50 25.47
CA SER A 152 0.19 -4.97 25.63
C SER A 152 0.95 -4.97 24.31
N ILE A 153 0.32 -5.44 23.22
CA ILE A 153 0.93 -5.47 21.89
C ILE A 153 1.17 -4.04 21.39
N LEU A 154 0.17 -3.17 21.51
CA LEU A 154 0.26 -1.79 21.08
C LEU A 154 1.38 -1.04 21.81
N LYS A 155 1.51 -1.23 23.13
CA LYS A 155 2.60 -0.66 23.94
C LYS A 155 3.98 -1.21 23.54
N ALA A 156 4.06 -2.50 23.18
CA ALA A 156 5.30 -3.10 22.71
C ALA A 156 5.73 -2.49 21.37
N VAL A 157 4.81 -2.42 20.40
CA VAL A 157 5.08 -1.88 19.05
C VAL A 157 5.42 -0.39 19.10
N THR A 158 4.62 0.42 19.79
CA THR A 158 4.89 1.87 19.94
C THR A 158 6.26 2.14 20.56
N ARG A 159 6.63 1.37 21.59
CA ARG A 159 7.95 1.47 22.22
C ARG A 159 9.06 1.03 21.28
N HIS A 160 8.89 -0.09 20.57
CA HIS A 160 9.90 -0.63 19.67
C HIS A 160 10.24 0.34 18.55
N TYR A 161 9.22 0.94 17.92
CA TYR A 161 9.35 1.85 16.78
C TYR A 161 9.47 3.33 17.15
N LYS A 162 9.31 3.69 18.43
CA LYS A 162 9.30 5.07 18.92
C LYS A 162 8.31 5.97 18.17
N ILE A 163 7.10 5.45 17.97
CA ILE A 163 6.00 6.16 17.33
C ILE A 163 4.88 6.39 18.34
N SER A 164 4.14 7.47 18.18
CA SER A 164 2.99 7.72 19.04
C SER A 164 1.82 6.80 18.67
N GLU A 165 0.94 6.55 19.63
CA GLU A 165 -0.31 5.85 19.37
C GLU A 165 -1.18 6.61 18.35
N ALA A 166 -1.13 7.94 18.36
CA ALA A 166 -1.83 8.78 17.39
C ALA A 166 -1.31 8.57 15.96
N ASP A 167 0.00 8.41 15.78
CA ASP A 167 0.61 8.13 14.47
C ASP A 167 0.19 6.74 13.97
N LEU A 168 0.20 5.72 14.84
CA LEU A 168 -0.28 4.38 14.51
C LEU A 168 -1.76 4.36 14.14
N ARG A 169 -2.59 5.09 14.89
CA ARG A 169 -4.02 5.20 14.60
C ARG A 169 -4.23 5.88 13.25
N THR A 170 -3.53 6.98 12.99
CA THR A 170 -3.57 7.66 11.69
C THR A 170 -3.16 6.73 10.56
N ALA A 171 -2.07 5.98 10.74
CA ALA A 171 -1.59 5.03 9.74
C ALA A 171 -2.60 3.89 9.51
N THR A 172 -3.27 3.42 10.57
CA THR A 172 -4.36 2.42 10.49
C THR A 172 -5.54 2.98 9.68
N GLU A 173 -6.00 4.18 10.01
CA GLU A 173 -7.08 4.88 9.29
C GLU A 173 -6.74 5.06 7.80
N LEU A 174 -5.48 5.36 7.47
CA LEU A 174 -5.02 5.46 6.08
C LEU A 174 -5.09 4.12 5.36
N LEU A 175 -4.64 3.04 5.98
CA LEU A 175 -4.64 1.70 5.40
C LEU A 175 -6.08 1.18 5.20
N GLU A 176 -6.92 1.25 6.23
CA GLU A 176 -8.33 0.84 6.14
C GLU A 176 -9.09 1.67 5.11
N GLY A 177 -8.83 2.98 5.07
CA GLY A 177 -9.36 3.87 4.05
C GLY A 177 -8.92 3.47 2.64
N ARG A 178 -7.64 3.14 2.45
CA ARG A 178 -7.14 2.62 1.17
C ARG A 178 -7.84 1.33 0.77
N ASP A 179 -8.01 0.39 1.69
CA ASP A 179 -8.64 -0.90 1.38
C ASP A 179 -10.10 -0.76 0.98
N LYS A 180 -10.85 0.02 1.75
CA LYS A 180 -12.25 0.32 1.47
C LYS A 180 -12.39 1.03 0.13
N TYR A 181 -11.71 2.15 -0.06
CA TYR A 181 -11.92 2.98 -1.24
C TYR A 181 -11.25 2.42 -2.50
N PHE A 182 -10.18 1.63 -2.39
CA PHE A 182 -9.68 0.87 -3.53
C PHE A 182 -10.77 -0.04 -4.09
N THR A 183 -11.44 -0.79 -3.22
CA THR A 183 -12.51 -1.72 -3.61
C THR A 183 -13.67 -0.98 -4.28
N LEU A 184 -14.17 0.09 -3.64
CA LEU A 184 -15.29 0.88 -4.17
C LEU A 184 -14.95 1.53 -5.52
N VAL A 185 -13.77 2.14 -5.63
CA VAL A 185 -13.32 2.82 -6.85
C VAL A 185 -13.12 1.84 -7.99
N SER A 186 -12.40 0.73 -7.75
CA SER A 186 -12.18 -0.30 -8.77
C SER A 186 -13.50 -0.86 -9.28
N GLN A 187 -14.39 -1.27 -8.37
CA GLN A 187 -15.69 -1.85 -8.75
C GLN A 187 -16.56 -0.86 -9.55
N SER A 188 -16.59 0.41 -9.14
CA SER A 188 -17.41 1.42 -9.81
C SER A 188 -16.91 1.72 -11.23
N ILE A 189 -15.60 1.91 -11.41
CA ILE A 189 -15.01 2.24 -12.71
C ILE A 189 -15.01 1.01 -13.65
N GLU A 190 -14.60 -0.15 -13.16
CA GLU A 190 -14.56 -1.38 -13.97
C GLU A 190 -15.98 -1.82 -14.34
N GLY A 191 -16.94 -1.71 -13.42
CA GLY A 191 -18.35 -1.93 -13.70
C GLY A 191 -18.87 -1.00 -14.78
N TYR A 192 -18.62 0.31 -14.65
CA TYR A 192 -18.98 1.27 -15.70
C TYR A 192 -18.41 0.88 -17.08
N LEU A 193 -17.11 0.56 -17.15
CA LEU A 193 -16.44 0.21 -18.39
C LEU A 193 -17.00 -1.07 -19.02
N ASN A 194 -17.23 -2.11 -18.22
CA ASN A 194 -17.75 -3.39 -18.69
C ASN A 194 -19.16 -3.21 -19.27
N GLU A 195 -20.05 -2.55 -18.54
CA GLU A 195 -21.41 -2.33 -19.02
C GLU A 195 -21.45 -1.39 -20.23
N ALA A 196 -20.52 -0.45 -20.34
CA ALA A 196 -20.40 0.40 -21.52
C ALA A 196 -19.96 -0.40 -22.77
N LYS A 197 -19.10 -1.42 -22.60
CA LYS A 197 -18.77 -2.38 -23.66
C LYS A 197 -19.97 -3.24 -24.04
N ASP A 198 -20.75 -3.70 -23.06
CA ASP A 198 -21.97 -4.47 -23.32
C ASP A 198 -23.00 -3.65 -24.11
N ILE A 199 -23.12 -2.34 -23.83
CA ILE A 199 -23.95 -1.42 -24.63
C ILE A 199 -23.48 -1.36 -26.08
N LYS A 200 -22.17 -1.18 -26.30
CA LYS A 200 -21.59 -1.17 -27.64
C LYS A 200 -21.93 -2.48 -28.38
N ASP A 201 -21.72 -3.61 -27.74
CA ASP A 201 -21.99 -4.93 -28.33
C ASP A 201 -23.47 -5.15 -28.62
N ALA A 202 -24.36 -4.71 -27.73
CA ALA A 202 -25.81 -4.76 -27.93
C ALA A 202 -26.24 -3.95 -29.17
N PHE A 203 -25.73 -2.72 -29.33
CA PHE A 203 -26.00 -1.90 -30.52
C PHE A 203 -25.35 -2.47 -31.78
N HIS A 204 -24.15 -3.04 -31.70
CA HIS A 204 -23.50 -3.69 -32.83
C HIS A 204 -24.27 -4.92 -33.32
N HIS A 205 -24.72 -5.78 -32.40
CA HIS A 205 -25.61 -6.89 -32.72
C HIS A 205 -26.96 -6.43 -33.25
N LEU A 206 -27.41 -5.23 -32.85
CA LEU A 206 -28.65 -4.66 -33.37
C LEU A 206 -28.59 -4.46 -34.89
N VAL A 207 -27.50 -3.81 -35.35
CA VAL A 207 -27.24 -3.55 -36.77
C VAL A 207 -27.10 -4.85 -37.57
N THR A 208 -26.35 -5.80 -37.02
CA THR A 208 -25.87 -6.97 -37.77
C THR A 208 -26.92 -8.07 -37.88
N PHE A 209 -27.66 -8.36 -36.80
CA PHE A 209 -28.49 -9.57 -36.73
C PHE A 209 -29.94 -9.32 -36.31
N SER A 210 -30.21 -8.25 -35.56
CA SER A 210 -31.38 -8.20 -34.69
C SER A 210 -32.66 -7.68 -35.31
N PHE A 211 -32.62 -7.06 -36.47
CA PHE A 211 -33.83 -6.64 -37.19
C PHE A 211 -34.79 -7.80 -37.54
N LYS A 212 -34.33 -9.05 -37.36
CA LYS A 212 -35.14 -10.26 -37.56
C LYS A 212 -35.56 -10.95 -36.25
N ASN A 213 -35.08 -10.51 -35.07
CA ASN A 213 -35.31 -11.18 -33.79
C ASN A 213 -35.80 -10.22 -32.69
N PRO A 214 -37.10 -10.27 -32.32
CA PRO A 214 -37.68 -9.47 -31.24
C PRO A 214 -36.98 -9.62 -29.88
N LYS A 215 -36.32 -10.75 -29.60
CA LYS A 215 -35.61 -10.98 -28.32
C LYS A 215 -34.40 -10.06 -28.14
N SER A 216 -33.75 -9.65 -29.23
CA SER A 216 -32.59 -8.76 -29.18
C SER A 216 -32.92 -7.37 -28.64
N PHE A 217 -34.16 -6.91 -28.81
CA PHE A 217 -34.60 -5.62 -28.29
C PHE A 217 -34.80 -5.63 -26.77
N LYS A 218 -35.29 -6.74 -26.22
CA LYS A 218 -35.37 -6.94 -24.77
C LYS A 218 -33.99 -6.99 -24.13
N LEU A 219 -33.03 -7.62 -24.82
CA LEU A 219 -31.63 -7.65 -24.36
C LEU A 219 -31.07 -6.23 -24.27
N LEU A 220 -31.23 -5.42 -25.33
CA LEU A 220 -30.78 -4.02 -25.34
C LEU A 220 -31.35 -3.21 -24.16
N ASP A 221 -32.66 -3.31 -23.91
CA ASP A 221 -33.31 -2.61 -22.79
C ASP A 221 -32.72 -3.04 -21.44
N SER A 222 -32.52 -4.35 -21.22
CA SER A 222 -31.90 -4.85 -20.00
C SER A 222 -30.45 -4.38 -19.84
N THR A 223 -29.65 -4.38 -20.91
CA THR A 223 -28.27 -3.89 -20.91
C THR A 223 -28.23 -2.39 -20.57
N MET A 224 -29.16 -1.59 -21.11
CA MET A 224 -29.26 -0.16 -20.78
C MET A 224 -29.61 0.09 -19.31
N GLN A 225 -30.46 -0.72 -18.71
CA GLN A 225 -30.79 -0.59 -17.29
C GLN A 225 -29.59 -0.88 -16.39
N VAL A 226 -28.83 -1.95 -16.69
CA VAL A 226 -27.62 -2.30 -15.92
C VAL A 226 -26.54 -1.23 -16.11
N TYR A 227 -26.29 -0.80 -17.35
CA TYR A 227 -25.38 0.31 -17.63
C TYR A 227 -25.75 1.58 -16.84
N ASN A 228 -27.03 1.98 -16.84
CA ASN A 228 -27.48 3.18 -16.14
C ASN A 228 -27.25 3.10 -14.63
N LYS A 229 -27.35 1.91 -14.03
CA LYS A 229 -27.02 1.70 -12.62
C LYS A 229 -25.56 2.05 -12.35
N TYR A 230 -24.62 1.50 -13.11
CA TYR A 230 -23.19 1.75 -12.93
C TYR A 230 -22.77 3.17 -13.30
N TYR A 231 -23.37 3.75 -14.35
CA TYR A 231 -23.19 5.15 -14.68
C TYR A 231 -23.61 6.06 -13.52
N ASN A 232 -24.80 5.84 -12.95
CA ASN A 232 -25.30 6.63 -11.84
C ASN A 232 -24.44 6.44 -10.58
N GLU A 233 -23.99 5.23 -10.30
CA GLU A 233 -23.07 4.95 -9.20
C GLU A 233 -21.76 5.73 -9.34
N LEU A 234 -21.11 5.66 -10.51
CA LEU A 234 -19.87 6.39 -10.75
C LEU A 234 -20.09 7.91 -10.71
N ASN A 235 -21.15 8.40 -11.36
CA ASN A 235 -21.44 9.83 -11.46
C ASN A 235 -21.81 10.46 -10.11
N ASN A 236 -22.57 9.75 -9.27
CA ASN A 236 -23.02 10.29 -7.98
C ASN A 236 -21.92 10.27 -6.92
N ASN A 237 -20.99 9.31 -7.00
CA ASN A 237 -19.95 9.12 -5.99
C ASN A 237 -18.57 9.65 -6.39
N ASN A 238 -18.39 10.17 -7.62
CA ASN A 238 -17.06 10.58 -8.10
C ASN A 238 -16.35 11.59 -7.17
N ALA A 239 -17.05 12.59 -6.64
CA ALA A 239 -16.46 13.61 -5.77
C ALA A 239 -16.04 13.03 -4.41
N GLU A 240 -16.77 12.03 -3.91
CA GLU A 240 -16.37 11.30 -2.70
C GLU A 240 -15.12 10.47 -2.97
N TYR A 241 -15.11 9.71 -4.07
CA TYR A 241 -13.99 8.86 -4.46
C TYR A 241 -12.71 9.68 -4.68
N GLU A 242 -12.81 10.78 -5.43
CA GLU A 242 -11.70 11.71 -5.65
C GLU A 242 -11.11 12.19 -4.31
N ARG A 243 -11.97 12.69 -3.42
CA ARG A 243 -11.56 13.17 -2.09
C ARG A 243 -10.93 12.08 -1.25
N ALA A 244 -11.52 10.88 -1.24
CA ALA A 244 -11.02 9.74 -0.50
C ALA A 244 -9.64 9.31 -0.99
N ILE A 245 -9.42 9.25 -2.30
CA ILE A 245 -8.11 8.97 -2.89
C ILE A 245 -7.09 10.00 -2.44
N GLY A 246 -7.42 11.30 -2.56
CA GLY A 246 -6.54 12.37 -2.09
C GLY A 246 -6.19 12.26 -0.60
N ASN A 247 -7.16 11.90 0.23
CA ASN A 247 -6.98 11.79 1.68
C ASN A 247 -6.17 10.56 2.10
N TYR A 248 -6.48 9.38 1.56
CA TYR A 248 -5.92 8.12 2.01
C TYR A 248 -4.59 7.79 1.33
N TRP A 249 -4.40 8.14 0.04
CA TRP A 249 -3.10 8.04 -0.63
C TRP A 249 -2.22 9.26 -0.41
N LYS A 250 -2.73 10.33 0.22
CA LYS A 250 -2.01 11.60 0.42
C LYS A 250 -1.41 12.14 -0.88
N SER A 251 -2.12 11.96 -1.99
CA SER A 251 -1.64 12.31 -3.32
C SER A 251 -2.68 13.08 -4.12
N ARG A 252 -2.42 14.38 -4.29
CA ARG A 252 -3.20 15.24 -5.19
C ARG A 252 -3.13 14.75 -6.64
N GLU A 253 -1.98 14.22 -7.05
CA GLU A 253 -1.79 13.68 -8.40
C GLU A 253 -2.75 12.51 -8.67
N LEU A 254 -2.88 11.56 -7.73
CA LEU A 254 -3.82 10.44 -7.88
C LEU A 254 -5.26 10.91 -7.87
N SER A 255 -5.61 11.86 -7.01
CA SER A 255 -6.94 12.48 -6.96
C SER A 255 -7.30 13.10 -8.31
N MET A 256 -6.42 13.93 -8.89
CA MET A 256 -6.63 14.53 -10.20
C MET A 256 -6.62 13.48 -11.33
N GLY A 257 -5.82 12.42 -11.19
CA GLY A 257 -5.83 11.30 -12.12
C GLY A 257 -7.18 10.60 -12.19
N PHE A 258 -7.83 10.40 -11.03
CA PHE A 258 -9.20 9.87 -10.96
C PHE A 258 -10.20 10.85 -11.58
N HIS A 259 -10.10 12.15 -11.24
CA HIS A 259 -10.95 13.18 -11.81
C HIS A 259 -10.93 13.16 -13.34
N ASN A 260 -9.73 13.19 -13.95
CA ASN A 260 -9.56 13.17 -15.40
C ASN A 260 -10.07 11.87 -16.03
N LEU A 261 -9.95 10.74 -15.33
CA LEU A 261 -10.48 9.45 -15.77
C LEU A 261 -12.01 9.46 -15.82
N VAL A 262 -12.65 9.95 -14.76
CA VAL A 262 -14.12 10.06 -14.68
C VAL A 262 -14.64 11.09 -15.67
N ASP A 263 -13.96 12.22 -15.84
CA ASP A 263 -14.34 13.24 -16.82
C ASP A 263 -14.35 12.66 -18.24
N PHE A 264 -13.32 11.89 -18.61
CA PHE A 264 -13.27 11.19 -19.90
C PHE A 264 -14.41 10.15 -20.02
N ALA A 265 -14.66 9.36 -18.97
CA ALA A 265 -15.76 8.39 -18.97
C ALA A 265 -17.13 9.08 -19.18
N ILE A 266 -17.40 10.18 -18.47
CA ILE A 266 -18.70 10.85 -18.55
C ILE A 266 -18.83 11.64 -19.86
N ASN A 267 -17.83 12.43 -20.25
CA ASN A 267 -17.96 13.34 -21.38
C ASN A 267 -17.71 12.64 -22.72
N ASN A 268 -16.64 11.84 -22.83
CA ASN A 268 -16.24 11.24 -24.10
C ASN A 268 -16.95 9.90 -24.36
N VAL A 269 -17.19 9.09 -23.32
CA VAL A 269 -17.91 7.82 -23.48
C VAL A 269 -19.42 8.04 -23.34
N HIS A 270 -19.90 8.44 -22.17
CA HIS A 270 -21.35 8.54 -21.95
C HIS A 270 -22.00 9.62 -22.83
N ARG A 271 -21.63 10.90 -22.67
CA ARG A 271 -22.32 12.02 -23.32
C ARG A 271 -22.10 12.05 -24.83
N ALA A 272 -20.88 11.85 -25.30
CA ALA A 272 -20.57 11.94 -26.73
C ALA A 272 -20.95 10.68 -27.51
N SER A 273 -20.95 9.49 -26.88
CA SER A 273 -21.11 8.22 -27.60
C SER A 273 -22.38 7.46 -27.21
N ILE A 274 -22.65 7.23 -25.92
CA ILE A 274 -23.79 6.41 -25.46
C ILE A 274 -25.12 7.18 -25.46
N LEU A 275 -25.13 8.42 -25.00
CA LEU A 275 -26.34 9.22 -24.90
C LEU A 275 -27.03 9.41 -26.27
N PRO A 276 -26.32 9.71 -27.37
CA PRO A 276 -26.93 9.77 -28.70
C PRO A 276 -27.57 8.46 -29.15
N LEU A 277 -27.00 7.31 -28.75
CA LEU A 277 -27.59 6.00 -29.02
C LEU A 277 -28.95 5.87 -28.31
N ASN A 278 -29.02 6.24 -27.04
CA ASN A 278 -30.27 6.22 -26.30
C ASN A 278 -31.33 7.16 -26.90
N THR A 279 -30.98 8.42 -27.13
CA THR A 279 -31.95 9.44 -27.55
C THR A 279 -32.41 9.28 -29.00
N THR A 280 -31.51 8.94 -29.91
CA THR A 280 -31.80 8.93 -31.35
C THR A 280 -32.21 7.55 -31.85
N VAL A 281 -31.59 6.48 -31.33
CA VAL A 281 -31.80 5.14 -31.86
C VAL A 281 -33.06 4.51 -31.28
N ILE A 282 -33.32 4.65 -29.98
CA ILE A 282 -34.48 4.01 -29.33
C ILE A 282 -35.81 4.49 -29.91
N HIS A 283 -35.97 5.78 -30.19
CA HIS A 283 -37.18 6.30 -30.84
C HIS A 283 -37.43 5.65 -32.20
N LYS A 284 -36.41 5.67 -33.07
CA LYS A 284 -36.46 5.06 -34.40
C LYS A 284 -36.64 3.53 -34.33
N LEU A 285 -36.15 2.91 -33.27
CA LEU A 285 -36.34 1.48 -32.99
C LEU A 285 -37.81 1.15 -32.74
N ASN A 286 -38.46 1.95 -31.89
CA ASN A 286 -39.87 1.80 -31.59
C ASN A 286 -40.74 2.03 -32.83
N GLU A 287 -40.40 3.03 -33.66
CA GLU A 287 -41.04 3.19 -34.97
C GLU A 287 -40.86 1.95 -35.85
N TYR A 288 -39.63 1.42 -35.96
CA TYR A 288 -39.34 0.24 -36.77
C TYR A 288 -40.12 -1.00 -36.33
N LEU A 289 -40.25 -1.21 -35.01
CA LEU A 289 -40.95 -2.35 -34.44
C LEU A 289 -42.46 -2.30 -34.69
N ASN A 290 -43.04 -1.10 -34.62
CA ASN A 290 -44.49 -0.89 -34.78
C ASN A 290 -44.91 -0.62 -36.24
N GLU A 291 -43.96 -0.47 -37.17
CA GLU A 291 -44.26 -0.24 -38.58
C GLU A 291 -44.80 -1.50 -39.28
N SER A 292 -45.97 -1.35 -39.91
CA SER A 292 -46.66 -2.41 -40.66
C SER A 292 -46.29 -2.43 -42.15
N SER A 293 -45.91 -1.28 -42.71
CA SER A 293 -45.49 -1.15 -44.11
C SER A 293 -44.08 -1.69 -44.32
N GLY A 294 -43.95 -2.79 -45.07
CA GLY A 294 -42.64 -3.37 -45.40
C GLY A 294 -41.68 -2.41 -46.11
N ARG A 295 -42.20 -1.49 -46.94
CA ARG A 295 -41.39 -0.45 -47.60
C ARG A 295 -40.83 0.55 -46.58
N ARG A 296 -41.67 1.08 -45.68
CA ARG A 296 -41.24 2.02 -44.64
C ARG A 296 -40.29 1.36 -43.63
N LYS A 297 -40.56 0.10 -43.26
CA LYS A 297 -39.69 -0.71 -42.40
C LYS A 297 -38.29 -0.90 -42.98
N LYS A 298 -38.16 -1.12 -44.30
CA LYS A 298 -36.87 -1.17 -45.00
C LYS A 298 -36.13 0.17 -44.96
N THR A 299 -36.86 1.28 -45.09
CA THR A 299 -36.28 2.64 -44.96
C THR A 299 -35.79 2.91 -43.55
N LEU A 300 -36.63 2.67 -42.53
CA LEU A 300 -36.27 2.83 -41.11
C LEU A 300 -35.03 2.00 -40.74
N ARG A 301 -34.92 0.76 -41.26
CA ARG A 301 -33.73 -0.07 -41.08
C ARG A 301 -32.46 0.60 -41.64
N LYS A 302 -32.54 1.17 -42.85
CA LYS A 302 -31.39 1.87 -43.46
C LYS A 302 -31.02 3.11 -42.65
N GLU A 303 -32.00 3.90 -42.21
CA GLU A 303 -31.78 5.08 -41.39
C GLU A 303 -31.15 4.75 -40.03
N LEU A 304 -31.62 3.68 -39.37
CA LEU A 304 -31.03 3.16 -38.13
C LEU A 304 -29.59 2.70 -38.35
N THR A 305 -29.34 1.95 -39.43
CA THR A 305 -27.99 1.48 -39.77
C THR A 305 -27.04 2.65 -40.01
N ALA A 306 -27.45 3.63 -40.83
CA ALA A 306 -26.66 4.82 -41.12
C ALA A 306 -26.41 5.71 -39.88
N THR A 307 -27.33 5.68 -38.90
CA THR A 307 -27.14 6.39 -37.62
C THR A 307 -26.10 5.67 -36.74
N LEU A 308 -26.13 4.34 -36.72
CA LEU A 308 -25.28 3.51 -35.85
C LEU A 308 -23.85 3.33 -36.39
N GLU A 309 -23.69 3.31 -37.72
CA GLU A 309 -22.42 3.07 -38.41
C GLU A 309 -21.28 4.04 -38.00
N PRO A 310 -21.49 5.37 -37.84
CA PRO A 310 -20.44 6.24 -37.34
C PRO A 310 -20.28 6.23 -35.81
N ILE A 311 -21.33 5.93 -35.05
CA ILE A 311 -21.31 6.02 -33.58
C ILE A 311 -20.60 4.82 -32.96
N ILE A 312 -20.84 3.61 -33.47
CA ILE A 312 -20.27 2.37 -32.90
C ILE A 312 -18.73 2.40 -32.93
N PRO A 313 -18.04 2.71 -34.05
CA PRO A 313 -16.58 2.78 -34.07
C PRO A 313 -16.02 3.88 -33.17
N MET A 314 -16.72 5.02 -33.07
CA MET A 314 -16.32 6.09 -32.15
C MET A 314 -16.43 5.64 -30.69
N LEU A 315 -17.52 4.97 -30.32
CA LEU A 315 -17.71 4.38 -29.00
C LEU A 315 -16.64 3.33 -28.71
N ASP A 316 -16.35 2.43 -29.65
CA ASP A 316 -15.33 1.40 -29.53
C ASP A 316 -13.94 2.00 -29.24
N ASN A 317 -13.51 2.97 -30.05
CA ASN A 317 -12.25 3.68 -29.83
C ASN A 317 -12.20 4.39 -28.46
N ASN A 318 -13.29 5.04 -28.05
CA ASN A 318 -13.34 5.71 -26.74
C ASN A 318 -13.30 4.69 -25.58
N LEU A 319 -13.91 3.52 -25.74
CA LEU A 319 -13.86 2.44 -24.75
C LEU A 319 -12.48 1.80 -24.65
N ASP A 320 -11.76 1.66 -25.76
CA ASP A 320 -10.37 1.19 -25.76
C ASP A 320 -9.44 2.17 -25.03
N ILE A 321 -9.59 3.47 -25.31
CA ILE A 321 -8.86 4.52 -24.59
C ILE A 321 -9.19 4.49 -23.10
N LEU A 322 -10.48 4.34 -22.75
CA LEU A 322 -10.91 4.25 -21.35
C LEU A 322 -10.32 3.01 -20.68
N ASP A 323 -10.37 1.83 -21.31
CA ASP A 323 -9.83 0.57 -20.78
C ASP A 323 -8.35 0.68 -20.41
N VAL A 324 -7.53 1.26 -21.29
CA VAL A 324 -6.11 1.52 -21.01
C VAL A 324 -5.95 2.44 -19.80
N LYS A 325 -6.73 3.54 -19.73
CA LYS A 325 -6.66 4.49 -18.61
C LYS A 325 -7.09 3.84 -17.29
N VAL A 326 -8.17 3.04 -17.29
CA VAL A 326 -8.66 2.32 -16.12
C VAL A 326 -7.59 1.35 -15.61
N LYS A 327 -7.06 0.49 -16.48
CA LYS A 327 -6.01 -0.47 -16.13
C LYS A 327 -4.77 0.22 -15.56
N ALA A 328 -4.31 1.30 -16.19
CA ALA A 328 -3.17 2.07 -15.71
C ALA A 328 -3.43 2.69 -14.33
N TYR A 329 -4.61 3.27 -14.13
CA TYR A 329 -4.99 3.94 -12.89
C TYR A 329 -5.16 2.96 -11.72
N ILE A 330 -5.92 1.88 -11.92
CA ILE A 330 -6.12 0.82 -10.91
C ILE A 330 -4.80 0.11 -10.61
N GLY A 331 -3.97 -0.17 -11.62
CA GLY A 331 -2.64 -0.73 -11.42
C GLY A 331 -1.76 0.15 -10.53
N ARG A 332 -1.80 1.47 -10.74
CA ARG A 332 -1.06 2.44 -9.89
C ARG A 332 -1.59 2.49 -8.46
N LEU A 333 -2.92 2.53 -8.27
CA LEU A 333 -3.52 2.49 -6.93
C LEU A 333 -3.15 1.21 -6.19
N GLN A 334 -3.20 0.07 -6.89
CA GLN A 334 -2.88 -1.24 -6.34
C GLN A 334 -1.41 -1.37 -5.99
N LEU A 335 -0.49 -0.84 -6.80
CA LEU A 335 0.94 -0.83 -6.49
C LEU A 335 1.21 -0.05 -5.19
N LEU A 336 0.69 1.18 -5.10
CA LEU A 336 0.88 2.02 -3.92
C LEU A 336 0.16 1.50 -2.66
N LYS A 337 -0.87 0.67 -2.85
CA LYS A 337 -1.48 -0.11 -1.77
C LYS A 337 -0.59 -1.30 -1.38
N LYS A 338 -0.09 -2.08 -2.35
CA LYS A 338 0.75 -3.27 -2.13
C LYS A 338 2.11 -2.95 -1.54
N ASP A 339 2.67 -1.78 -1.82
CA ASP A 339 3.90 -1.33 -1.16
C ASP A 339 3.74 -1.39 0.38
N MET A 340 2.52 -1.35 0.93
CA MET A 340 2.24 -1.55 2.36
C MET A 340 2.18 -3.00 2.85
N TYR A 341 1.97 -3.98 1.96
CA TYR A 341 1.72 -5.37 2.31
C TYR A 341 2.79 -6.36 1.81
N ALA A 342 3.73 -5.93 0.97
CA ALA A 342 4.71 -6.82 0.35
C ALA A 342 5.84 -7.27 1.32
N GLU A 343 5.55 -8.41 1.97
CA GLU A 343 6.33 -9.67 2.12
C GLU A 343 7.84 -9.66 1.83
#